data_AF-A0A840NDC4-F1
#
_entry.id   AF-A0A840NDC4-F1
#
_cell.length_a   1.000
_cell.length_b   1.000
_cell.length_c   1.000
_cell.angle_alpha   90.00
_cell.angle_beta   90.00
_cell.angle_gamma   90.00
#
_symmetry.space_group_name_H-M   'P 1'
#
loop_
_entity.id
_entity.type
_entity.pdbx_description
1 polymer ?
#
loop_
_entity_poly.entity_id
_entity_poly.type
_entity_poly.pdbx_seq_one_letter_code
_entity_poly.pdbx_strand_id
1 'polypeptide(L)' 'MKSAILHDGITHGADVSWLNGQAISLCGKSFGENTFTEKLFHGSVNCPDCKHAKRIGKRL' A
#
# COMPACT_ATOMS: atom_id res chain seq x y z
N MET A 1 9.95 2.75 3.60
CA MET A 1 10.31 1.71 2.61
C MET A 1 9.02 1.36 1.89
N LYS A 2 9.03 1.24 0.55
CA LYS A 2 7.80 0.92 -0.19
C LYS A 2 7.51 -0.57 -0.01
N SER A 3 6.50 -0.89 0.78
CA SER A 3 6.02 -2.25 1.01
C SER A 3 4.74 -2.49 0.20
N ALA A 4 4.46 -3.76 -0.11
CA ALA A 4 3.15 -4.16 -0.58
C ALA A 4 2.31 -4.57 0.65
N ILE A 5 1.11 -4.03 0.77
CA ILE A 5 0.16 -4.41 1.82
C ILE A 5 -1.05 -5.08 1.20
N LEU A 6 -1.60 -6.09 1.88
CA LEU A 6 -2.85 -6.74 1.51
C LEU A 6 -3.97 -6.22 2.42
N HIS A 7 -5.04 -5.70 1.83
CA HIS A 7 -6.26 -5.29 2.52
C HIS A 7 -7.45 -5.77 1.71
N ASP A 8 -8.38 -6.51 2.33
CA ASP A 8 -9.57 -7.09 1.67
C ASP A 8 -9.26 -7.83 0.35
N GLY A 9 -8.16 -8.59 0.32
CA GLY A 9 -7.73 -9.31 -0.90
C GLY A 9 -7.09 -8.44 -1.98
N ILE A 10 -7.04 -7.11 -1.79
CA ILE A 10 -6.42 -6.16 -2.71
C ILE A 10 -5.01 -5.83 -2.22
N THR A 11 -4.03 -5.95 -3.12
CA THR A 11 -2.65 -5.55 -2.83
C THR A 11 -2.43 -4.09 -3.19
N HIS A 12 -2.12 -3.26 -2.19
CA HIS A 12 -1.75 -1.86 -2.34
C HIS A 12 -0.24 -1.71 -2.25
N GLY A 13 0.34 -0.81 -3.03
CA GLY A 13 1.70 -0.33 -2.74
C GLY A 13 1.55 0.74 -1.68
N ALA A 14 2.24 0.62 -0.55
CA ALA A 14 2.12 1.54 0.57
C ALA A 14 3.47 1.81 1.25
N ASP A 15 3.56 2.93 1.95
CA ASP A 15 4.63 3.17 2.91
C ASP A 15 4.09 2.82 4.30
N VAL A 16 4.74 1.84 4.94
CA VAL A 16 4.35 1.34 6.26
C VAL A 16 5.20 2.03 7.31
N SER A 17 4.53 2.66 8.27
CA SER A 17 5.13 3.31 9.43
C SER A 17 5.20 2.33 10.59
N TRP A 18 6.39 1.77 10.81
CA TRP A 18 6.68 0.80 11.88
C TRP A 18 6.51 1.37 13.29
N LEU A 19 6.53 2.70 13.44
CA LEU A 19 6.33 3.38 14.73
C LEU A 19 4.87 3.33 15.21
N ASN A 20 3.91 3.35 14.29
CA ASN A 20 2.48 3.50 14.61
C ASN A 20 1.61 2.40 14.00
N GLY A 21 2.22 1.39 13.34
CA GLY A 21 1.51 0.32 12.65
C GLY A 21 0.61 0.78 11.50
N GLN A 22 0.73 2.03 11.05
CA GLN A 22 -0.10 2.61 10.00
C GLN A 22 0.55 2.42 8.63
N ALA A 23 -0.25 2.27 7.59
CA ALA A 23 0.23 2.27 6.21
C ALA A 23 -0.50 3.30 5.37
N ILE A 24 0.25 4.03 4.54
CA ILE A 24 -0.33 4.97 3.58
C ILE A 24 -0.05 4.43 2.19
N SER A 25 -1.11 4.03 1.48
CA SER A 25 -0.99 3.57 0.10
C SER A 25 -0.59 4.68 -0.86
N LEU A 26 -0.06 4.27 -2.01
CA LEU A 26 0.25 5.15 -3.13
C LEU A 26 -0.98 5.84 -3.71
N CYS A 27 -2.18 5.29 -3.48
CA CYS A 27 -3.44 5.90 -3.90
C CYS A 27 -4.09 6.80 -2.84
N GLY A 28 -3.38 7.14 -1.75
CA GLY A 28 -3.87 8.07 -0.73
C GLY A 28 -4.79 7.44 0.31
N LYS A 29 -5.04 6.12 0.25
CA LYS A 29 -5.75 5.42 1.34
C LYS A 29 -4.81 5.18 2.51
N SER A 30 -5.28 5.52 3.70
CA SER A 30 -4.65 5.21 4.98
C SER A 30 -5.25 3.92 5.55
N PHE A 31 -4.39 3.07 6.05
CA PHE A 31 -4.72 1.80 6.69
C PHE A 31 -4.22 1.86 8.13
N GLY A 32 -5.11 1.58 9.06
CA GLY A 32 -4.79 1.53 10.49
C GLY A 32 -3.99 0.28 10.84
N GLU A 33 -3.48 0.25 12.06
CA GLU A 33 -2.84 -0.92 12.64
C GLU A 33 -3.77 -2.14 12.57
N ASN A 34 -3.21 -3.30 12.22
CA ASN A 34 -3.94 -4.57 12.04
C ASN A 34 -5.04 -4.57 10.96
N THR A 35 -5.19 -3.52 10.16
CA THR A 35 -6.16 -3.49 9.05
C THR A 35 -5.59 -4.04 7.74
N PHE A 36 -4.29 -4.32 7.71
CA PHE A 36 -3.59 -4.82 6.53
C PHE A 36 -2.55 -5.88 6.93
N THR A 37 -2.21 -6.73 5.98
CA THR A 37 -1.09 -7.68 6.11
C THR A 37 0.06 -7.19 5.26
N GLU A 38 1.23 -6.97 5.86
CA GLU A 38 2.45 -6.71 5.09
C GLU A 38 2.82 -7.95 4.28
N LYS A 39 2.89 -7.81 2.95
CA LYS A 39 3.50 -8.82 2.10
C LYS A 39 4.93 -8.38 1.82
N LEU A 40 5.88 -9.12 2.39
CA LEU A 40 7.32 -9.03 2.08
C LEU A 40 7.65 -9.42 0.63
N PHE A 41 6.67 -9.86 -0.15
CA PHE A 41 6.86 -10.21 -1.54
C PHE A 41 6.87 -8.96 -2.41
N HIS A 42 7.84 -8.90 -3.33
CA HIS A 42 7.85 -8.08 -4.57
C HIS A 42 6.65 -8.44 -5.49
N GLY A 43 5.45 -8.59 -4.94
CA GLY A 43 4.23 -8.91 -5.65
C GLY A 43 3.68 -7.66 -6.33
N SER A 44 3.18 -7.86 -7.54
CA SER A 44 2.49 -6.83 -8.33
C SER A 44 1.35 -6.23 -7.52
N VAL A 45 1.45 -4.93 -7.22
CA VAL A 45 0.35 -4.11 -6.71
C VAL A 45 -0.88 -4.37 -7.61
N ASN A 46 -1.99 -4.82 -7.03
CA ASN A 46 -3.22 -5.10 -7.79
C ASN A 46 -4.26 -3.98 -7.70
N CYS A 47 -4.13 -3.08 -6.71
CA CYS A 47 -4.99 -1.91 -6.61
C CYS A 47 -4.87 -1.05 -7.89
N PRO A 48 -5.97 -0.83 -8.64
CA PRO A 48 -5.95 -0.07 -9.88
C PRO A 48 -5.51 1.38 -9.66
N ASP A 49 -5.94 1.98 -8.55
CA ASP A 49 -5.55 3.36 -8.19
C ASP A 49 -4.05 3.45 -7.88
N CYS A 50 -3.49 2.48 -7.16
CA CYS A 50 -2.06 2.44 -6.90
C CYS A 50 -1.25 2.20 -8.18
N LYS A 51 -1.77 1.39 -9.13
CA LYS A 51 -1.16 1.20 -10.46
C LYS A 51 -1.19 2.50 -11.25
N HIS A 52 -2.31 3.21 -11.22
CA HIS A 52 -2.47 4.49 -11.90
C HIS A 52 -1.53 5.54 -11.31
N ALA A 53 -1.56 5.74 -9.98
CA ALA A 53 -0.66 6.62 -9.22
C ALA A 53 0.83 6.35 -9.53
N LYS A 54 1.23 5.08 -9.55
CA LYS A 54 2.59 4.67 -9.92
C LYS A 54 2.94 5.03 -11.38
N ARG A 55 2.00 4.86 -12.32
CA ARG A 55 2.18 5.18 -13.75
C ARG A 55 2.33 6.68 -13.98
N ILE A 56 1.53 7.50 -13.30
CA ILE A 56 1.56 8.96 -13.44
C ILE A 56 2.63 9.64 -12.56
N GLY A 57 3.39 8.86 -11.78
CA GLY A 57 4.42 9.38 -10.87
C GLY A 57 3.88 10.20 -9.69
N LYS A 58 2.56 10.17 -9.44
CA LYS A 58 1.90 10.99 -8.44
C LYS A 58 1.55 10.11 -7.24
N ARG A 59 1.98 10.50 -6.04
CA ARG A 59 1.38 10.02 -4.78
C ARG A 59 0.06 10.78 -4.63
N LEU A 60 -1.05 10.04 -4.57
CA LEU A 60 -2.35 10.61 -4.21
C LEU A 60 -2.43 10.81 -2.70
#